data_AF-M3ZP24-F1
#
_entry.id   AF-M3ZP24-F1
#
_cell.length_a   1.000
_cell.length_b   1.000
_cell.length_c   1.000
_cell.angle_alpha   90.00
_cell.angle_beta   90.00
_cell.angle_gamma   90.00
#
_symmetry.space_group_name_H-M   'P 1'
#
loop_
_entity.id
_entity.type
_entity.pdbx_description
1 polymer ?
#
loop_
_entity_poly.entity_id
_entity_poly.type
_entity_poly.pdbx_seq_one_letter_code
_entity_poly.pdbx_strand_id
1 'polypeptide(L)'
;IPLSDPRSGVQSCMPFFRSAPSCDNGVLPPRQREQLNAITSFVDASMVYGSSPGLASALRNQSSPLGSMALNSRYWDEELPYMPFLSRVQAHLDPCGPRNSSTAGASSRSALRENTTSCFHADSRVNEHLGLIVLHTLFLREHNRLVKELHQLNPHWSPETLYQEARKIIGAIHQILTWEHYLPRVLGESAMSQLMPRYQRYDPDVDPSIANTFATAAFRFAHVTVQPVVNRLGPDYTFNPEYPPLPLHHSLFASWRVIQEGIDPVLRGMLLSPAKLQTAGQMMVEELTERLFQAQGGMPLDLGALNLQRSRDHGLPYSSWRQFCNLSVPNTMSDLAEILGNFTLAHKFELLYGTPHNIDVWVGAISEPALPGGRVGPLLSCLLTRQFRALRDGDR
;
A
#
# COMPACT_ATOMS: atom_id res chain seq x y z
N ILE A 1 4.52 25.90 5.25
CA ILE A 1 3.36 26.00 4.34
C ILE A 1 3.60 27.23 3.45
N PRO A 2 3.48 27.15 2.10
CA PRO A 2 3.64 28.31 1.22
C PRO A 2 2.64 29.43 1.55
N LEU A 3 3.00 30.70 1.33
CA LEU A 3 2.15 31.84 1.70
C LEU A 3 0.78 31.83 0.99
N SER A 4 0.74 31.33 -0.25
CA SER A 4 -0.46 31.23 -1.08
C SER A 4 -1.32 30.00 -0.80
N ASP A 5 -0.87 29.10 0.08
CA ASP A 5 -1.60 27.88 0.41
C ASP A 5 -2.83 28.23 1.28
N PRO A 6 -4.03 27.67 1.02
CA PRO A 6 -5.21 27.90 1.86
C PRO A 6 -5.03 27.52 3.34
N ARG A 7 -4.05 26.64 3.65
CA ARG A 7 -3.68 26.25 5.01
C ARG A 7 -2.79 27.29 5.69
N SER A 8 -2.26 28.27 4.96
CA SER A 8 -1.44 29.37 5.48
C SER A 8 -2.21 30.15 6.54
N GLY A 9 -1.56 30.45 7.67
CA GLY A 9 -2.18 31.13 8.82
C GLY A 9 -3.07 30.23 9.69
N VAL A 10 -3.54 29.09 9.19
CA VAL A 10 -4.24 28.06 9.99
C VAL A 10 -3.25 27.04 10.54
N GLN A 11 -2.24 26.65 9.73
CA GLN A 11 -1.21 25.68 10.09
C GLN A 11 0.17 26.21 9.71
N SER A 12 1.16 26.03 10.60
CA SER A 12 2.55 26.39 10.31
C SER A 12 3.30 25.29 9.55
N CYS A 13 2.96 24.02 9.80
CA CYS A 13 3.55 22.85 9.15
C CYS A 13 2.59 21.65 9.13
N MET A 14 2.88 20.69 8.24
CA MET A 14 2.35 19.33 8.33
C MET A 14 3.37 18.45 9.07
N PRO A 15 2.98 17.70 10.12
CA PRO A 15 3.90 16.81 10.83
C PRO A 15 4.53 15.77 9.90
N PHE A 16 5.85 15.61 10.01
CA PHE A 16 6.61 14.60 9.28
C PHE A 16 7.69 14.01 10.17
N PHE A 17 7.70 12.68 10.30
CA PHE A 17 8.72 11.95 11.05
C PHE A 17 9.68 11.27 10.09
N ARG A 18 10.99 11.50 10.29
CA ARG A 18 12.05 10.82 9.52
C ARG A 18 11.98 9.31 9.73
N SER A 19 12.25 8.55 8.68
CA SER A 19 12.29 7.10 8.73
C SER A 19 13.40 6.64 9.67
N ALA A 20 13.16 5.56 10.43
CA ALA A 20 14.17 5.03 11.35
C ALA A 20 15.45 4.64 10.59
N PRO A 21 16.64 5.02 11.08
CA PRO A 21 17.89 4.61 10.48
C PRO A 21 18.12 3.11 10.74
N SER A 22 18.81 2.43 9.82
CA SER A 22 19.35 1.09 10.09
C SER A 22 20.50 1.21 11.09
N CYS A 23 20.42 0.42 12.17
CA CYS A 23 21.51 0.27 13.12
C CYS A 23 22.02 -1.17 13.04
N ASP A 24 23.33 -1.34 12.89
CA ASP A 24 23.96 -2.64 13.03
C ASP A 24 24.60 -2.71 14.43
N ASN A 25 24.22 -3.71 15.22
CA ASN A 25 24.68 -3.84 16.60
C ASN A 25 26.17 -4.20 16.62
N GLY A 26 27.04 -3.18 16.69
CA GLY A 26 28.48 -3.36 16.90
C GLY A 26 29.39 -2.86 15.78
N VAL A 27 28.84 -2.33 14.67
CA VAL A 27 29.62 -1.64 13.63
C VAL A 27 29.42 -0.14 13.79
N LEU A 28 30.48 0.66 13.58
CA LEU A 28 30.34 2.12 13.48
C LEU A 28 29.19 2.42 12.51
N PRO A 29 28.25 3.33 12.84
CA PRO A 29 27.15 3.63 11.96
C PRO A 29 27.70 3.94 10.56
N PRO A 30 27.08 3.41 9.49
CA PRO A 30 27.54 3.67 8.13
C PRO A 30 27.71 5.18 7.94
N ARG A 31 28.73 5.58 7.17
CA ARG A 31 29.00 7.01 6.91
C ARG A 31 27.78 7.73 6.30
N GLN A 32 26.87 6.99 5.67
CA GLN A 32 25.60 7.46 5.15
C GLN A 32 24.44 6.77 5.87
N ARG A 33 23.35 7.51 6.08
CA ARG A 33 22.16 7.01 6.77
C ARG A 33 21.34 6.13 5.81
N GLU A 34 21.29 4.83 6.09
CA GLU A 34 20.37 3.89 5.46
C GLU A 34 19.09 3.72 6.30
N GLN A 35 17.98 3.34 5.67
CA GLN A 35 16.69 3.11 6.33
C GLN A 35 16.34 1.62 6.38
N LEU A 36 15.53 1.23 7.36
CA LEU A 36 15.13 -0.16 7.56
C LEU A 36 13.92 -0.56 6.69
N ASN A 37 13.96 -1.77 6.15
CA ASN A 37 12.77 -2.49 5.71
C ASN A 37 12.29 -3.41 6.85
N ALA A 38 11.07 -3.18 7.34
CA ALA A 38 10.51 -3.91 8.49
C ALA A 38 9.78 -5.21 8.09
N ILE A 39 9.63 -5.48 6.79
CA ILE A 39 8.96 -6.67 6.25
C ILE A 39 9.91 -7.49 5.38
N THR A 40 9.53 -8.74 5.11
CA THR A 40 10.26 -9.58 4.14
C THR A 40 10.24 -8.92 2.77
N SER A 41 11.31 -9.06 1.99
CA SER A 41 11.36 -8.49 0.63
C SER A 41 10.59 -9.32 -0.38
N PHE A 42 10.53 -10.63 -0.17
CA PHE A 42 9.90 -11.59 -1.06
C PHE A 42 8.40 -11.35 -1.22
N VAL A 43 7.85 -11.78 -2.36
CA VAL A 43 6.40 -11.85 -2.56
C VAL A 43 5.90 -13.17 -1.97
N ASP A 44 5.79 -13.19 -0.64
CA ASP A 44 5.60 -14.40 0.19
C ASP A 44 4.30 -14.38 1.02
N ALA A 45 3.42 -13.45 0.70
CA ALA A 45 2.19 -13.17 1.44
C ALA A 45 2.40 -12.72 2.91
N SER A 46 3.54 -12.12 3.24
CA SER A 46 3.83 -11.62 4.61
C SER A 46 2.85 -10.57 5.13
N MET A 47 2.08 -9.88 4.28
CA MET A 47 0.97 -9.03 4.72
C MET A 47 -0.21 -9.82 5.34
N VAL A 48 -0.30 -11.11 5.07
CA VAL A 48 -1.26 -12.06 5.69
C VAL A 48 -0.63 -12.74 6.91
N TYR A 49 0.63 -13.15 6.80
CA TYR A 49 1.29 -14.01 7.80
C TYR A 49 2.23 -13.28 8.76
N GLY A 50 2.45 -11.98 8.56
CA GLY A 50 3.45 -11.20 9.29
C GLY A 50 4.88 -11.47 8.83
N SER A 51 5.79 -10.57 9.23
CA SER A 51 7.23 -10.65 8.90
C SER A 51 8.12 -10.89 10.13
N SER A 52 7.53 -11.23 11.27
CA SER A 52 8.26 -11.61 12.48
C SER A 52 7.64 -12.86 13.12
N PRO A 53 8.42 -13.71 13.81
CA PRO A 53 7.89 -14.90 14.48
C PRO A 53 6.79 -14.57 15.50
N GLY A 54 6.94 -13.45 16.22
CA GLY A 54 5.95 -12.98 17.20
C GLY A 54 4.61 -12.62 16.55
N LEU A 55 4.63 -11.83 15.47
CA LEU A 55 3.42 -11.46 14.74
C LEU A 55 2.78 -12.67 14.05
N ALA A 56 3.58 -13.52 13.39
CA ALA A 56 3.09 -14.72 12.73
C ALA A 56 2.39 -15.67 13.72
N SER A 57 2.95 -15.84 14.92
CA SER A 57 2.32 -16.61 15.99
C SER A 57 1.03 -15.97 16.48
N ALA A 58 1.00 -14.64 16.65
CA ALA A 58 -0.18 -13.91 17.13
C ALA A 58 -1.36 -13.89 16.13
N LEU A 59 -1.09 -14.02 14.83
CA LEU A 59 -2.10 -14.08 13.77
C LEU A 59 -2.71 -15.48 13.60
N ARG A 60 -2.13 -16.51 14.22
CA ARG A 60 -2.61 -17.91 14.15
C ARG A 60 -3.58 -18.22 15.27
N ASN A 61 -4.55 -19.10 15.00
CA ASN A 61 -5.37 -19.70 16.05
C ASN A 61 -4.59 -20.85 16.69
N GLN A 62 -3.92 -20.56 17.81
CA GLN A 62 -3.08 -21.52 18.54
C GLN A 62 -3.85 -22.73 19.07
N SER A 63 -5.17 -22.61 19.24
CA SER A 63 -6.04 -23.70 19.70
C SER A 63 -6.66 -24.48 18.54
N SER A 64 -6.41 -24.10 17.29
CA SER A 64 -7.01 -24.77 16.13
C SER A 64 -6.33 -26.13 15.88
N PRO A 65 -7.09 -27.23 15.80
CA PRO A 65 -6.56 -28.54 15.42
C PRO A 65 -6.20 -28.61 13.93
N LEU A 66 -6.50 -27.57 13.15
CA LEU A 66 -6.24 -27.51 11.71
C LEU A 66 -5.12 -26.53 11.34
N GLY A 67 -4.60 -25.74 12.29
CA GLY A 67 -3.58 -24.73 11.99
C GLY A 67 -4.13 -23.46 11.32
N SER A 68 -5.43 -23.18 11.52
CA SER A 68 -6.11 -22.01 10.96
C SER A 68 -5.55 -20.69 11.49
N MET A 69 -5.77 -19.61 10.74
CA MET A 69 -5.56 -18.25 11.21
C MET A 69 -6.60 -17.84 12.25
N ALA A 70 -6.23 -16.92 13.14
CA ALA A 70 -7.14 -16.36 14.13
C ALA A 70 -8.28 -15.58 13.46
N LEU A 71 -9.45 -15.62 14.09
CA LEU A 71 -10.67 -15.01 13.58
C LEU A 71 -11.21 -13.98 14.57
N ASN A 72 -12.04 -13.07 14.08
CA ASN A 72 -12.81 -12.21 14.96
C ASN A 72 -13.74 -13.05 15.85
N SER A 73 -13.72 -12.80 17.15
CA SER A 73 -14.55 -13.53 18.12
C SER A 73 -15.94 -12.92 18.31
N ARG A 74 -16.18 -11.71 17.79
CA ARG A 74 -17.36 -10.90 18.09
C ARG A 74 -18.27 -10.67 16.89
N TYR A 75 -17.67 -10.49 15.72
CA TYR A 75 -18.39 -10.10 14.51
C TYR A 75 -18.10 -11.07 13.37
N TRP A 76 -19.12 -11.29 12.56
CA TRP A 76 -19.10 -12.15 11.37
C TRP A 76 -19.84 -11.41 10.24
N ASP A 77 -19.39 -11.65 9.02
CA ASP A 77 -20.00 -11.18 7.78
C ASP A 77 -20.98 -12.25 7.32
N GLU A 78 -22.20 -12.22 7.87
CA GLU A 78 -23.12 -13.35 7.82
C GLU A 78 -22.47 -14.61 8.44
N GLU A 79 -22.11 -15.61 7.63
CA GLU A 79 -21.42 -16.84 8.04
C GLU A 79 -19.89 -16.79 7.81
N LEU A 80 -19.38 -15.71 7.21
CA LEU A 80 -17.98 -15.59 6.82
C LEU A 80 -17.17 -14.81 7.86
N PRO A 81 -15.93 -15.23 8.16
CA PRO A 81 -15.16 -14.62 9.23
C PRO A 81 -14.55 -13.27 8.84
N TYR A 82 -14.33 -12.43 9.85
CA TYR A 82 -13.44 -11.27 9.78
C TYR A 82 -12.08 -11.56 10.41
N MET A 83 -11.11 -10.69 10.12
CA MET A 83 -9.85 -10.63 10.86
C MET A 83 -10.08 -10.35 12.35
N PRO A 84 -9.21 -10.84 13.24
CA PRO A 84 -9.25 -10.48 14.66
C PRO A 84 -8.99 -8.98 14.83
N PHE A 85 -9.50 -8.38 15.91
CA PHE A 85 -9.11 -7.02 16.28
C PHE A 85 -7.74 -6.99 16.95
N LEU A 86 -7.05 -5.86 16.82
CA LEU A 86 -5.85 -5.58 17.59
C LEU A 86 -6.15 -5.59 19.09
N SER A 87 -5.20 -6.05 19.90
CA SER A 87 -5.34 -5.90 21.36
C SER A 87 -5.20 -4.43 21.75
N ARG A 88 -6.15 -3.90 22.51
CA ARG A 88 -6.10 -2.50 22.93
C ARG A 88 -5.06 -2.32 24.04
N VAL A 89 -4.07 -1.46 23.81
CA VAL A 89 -3.24 -0.91 24.89
C VAL A 89 -3.97 0.29 25.47
N GLN A 90 -4.20 0.28 26.79
CA GLN A 90 -5.21 1.07 27.53
C GLN A 90 -5.11 2.62 27.48
N ALA A 91 -4.29 3.23 26.63
CA ALA A 91 -3.99 4.66 26.70
C ALA A 91 -4.34 5.50 25.46
N HIS A 92 -4.82 4.91 24.36
CA HIS A 92 -5.06 5.66 23.12
C HIS A 92 -6.51 5.65 22.63
N LEU A 93 -6.89 6.77 21.98
CA LEU A 93 -8.07 6.86 21.13
C LEU A 93 -7.98 5.76 20.06
N ASP A 94 -9.09 5.08 19.85
CA ASP A 94 -9.19 4.05 18.80
C ASP A 94 -9.25 4.73 17.43
N PRO A 95 -8.21 4.64 16.58
CA PRO A 95 -8.20 5.32 15.30
C PRO A 95 -9.18 4.69 14.31
N CYS A 96 -9.65 3.46 14.55
CA CYS A 96 -10.54 2.79 13.62
C CYS A 96 -12.01 2.75 14.03
N GLY A 97 -12.36 3.38 15.15
CA GLY A 97 -13.73 3.46 15.65
C GLY A 97 -14.54 4.58 14.98
N PRO A 98 -15.89 4.53 15.06
CA PRO A 98 -16.74 5.60 14.56
C PRO A 98 -16.48 6.90 15.35
N ARG A 99 -16.35 8.02 14.63
CA ARG A 99 -16.06 9.34 15.22
C ARG A 99 -17.31 10.13 15.64
N ASN A 100 -18.51 9.59 15.40
CA ASN A 100 -19.78 10.22 15.79
C ASN A 100 -20.04 10.06 17.30
N SER A 101 -19.46 10.98 18.08
CA SER A 101 -20.12 11.55 19.24
C SER A 101 -19.90 13.06 19.24
N SER A 102 -20.61 13.77 18.37
CA SER A 102 -21.02 15.13 18.69
C SER A 102 -21.79 15.04 20.01
N THR A 103 -21.26 15.67 21.05
CA THR A 103 -22.01 16.26 22.17
C THR A 103 -23.48 15.82 22.30
N ALA A 104 -23.70 14.60 22.77
CA ALA A 104 -24.97 14.16 23.31
C ALA A 104 -24.67 13.59 24.69
N GLY A 105 -24.79 14.46 25.69
CA GLY A 105 -24.90 14.09 27.10
C GLY A 105 -23.72 13.31 27.68
N ALA A 106 -22.98 13.96 28.57
CA ALA A 106 -22.48 13.27 29.76
C ALA A 106 -23.68 12.75 30.59
N SER A 107 -24.41 11.76 30.07
CA SER A 107 -25.54 11.11 30.72
C SER A 107 -25.97 9.85 29.96
N SER A 108 -25.10 8.84 29.94
CA SER A 108 -25.57 7.45 29.94
C SER A 108 -24.54 6.59 30.63
N ARG A 109 -24.83 6.27 31.89
CA ARG A 109 -24.16 5.20 32.63
C ARG A 109 -24.60 3.87 32.01
N SER A 110 -23.72 3.27 31.22
CA SER A 110 -23.50 1.82 31.06
C SER A 110 -23.11 1.47 29.62
N ALA A 111 -21.81 1.44 29.37
CA ALA A 111 -21.22 0.36 28.62
C ALA A 111 -19.83 0.20 29.22
N LEU A 112 -19.50 -0.99 29.70
CA LEU A 112 -18.11 -1.37 29.82
C LEU A 112 -17.47 -0.95 28.49
N ARG A 113 -16.54 0.02 28.50
CA ARG A 113 -15.67 0.23 27.35
C ARG A 113 -14.85 -1.04 27.28
N GLU A 114 -15.37 -2.04 26.59
CA GLU A 114 -14.64 -3.25 26.32
C GLU A 114 -13.28 -2.85 25.78
N ASN A 115 -12.25 -3.55 26.25
CA ASN A 115 -10.85 -3.21 26.01
C ASN A 115 -10.45 -3.60 24.58
N THR A 116 -11.27 -3.24 23.60
CA THR A 116 -11.24 -3.70 22.22
C THR A 116 -11.28 -2.51 21.28
N THR A 117 -10.30 -2.45 20.39
CA THR A 117 -10.25 -1.54 19.25
C THR A 117 -11.13 -2.09 18.11
N SER A 118 -11.58 -1.20 17.23
CA SER A 118 -12.16 -1.56 15.94
C SER A 118 -11.10 -1.88 14.88
N CYS A 119 -9.82 -1.60 15.12
CA CYS A 119 -8.76 -1.88 14.15
C CYS A 119 -8.50 -3.39 14.03
N PHE A 120 -8.45 -3.90 12.80
CA PHE A 120 -8.07 -5.28 12.52
C PHE A 120 -6.57 -5.53 12.73
N HIS A 121 -6.22 -6.75 13.11
CA HIS A 121 -4.87 -7.22 13.35
C HIS A 121 -4.37 -8.06 12.15
N ALA A 122 -3.41 -7.51 11.40
CA ALA A 122 -2.69 -8.13 10.28
C ALA A 122 -1.37 -7.36 10.05
N ASP A 123 -1.02 -7.01 8.80
CA ASP A 123 -0.04 -5.95 8.50
C ASP A 123 -0.42 -4.64 9.21
N SER A 124 0.58 -3.87 9.64
CA SER A 124 0.38 -2.64 10.43
C SER A 124 -0.47 -1.57 9.72
N ARG A 125 -0.61 -1.66 8.39
CA ARG A 125 -1.38 -0.70 7.57
C ARG A 125 -2.71 -1.28 7.07
N VAL A 126 -3.12 -2.47 7.49
CA VAL A 126 -4.35 -3.13 7.02
C VAL A 126 -5.59 -2.23 7.12
N ASN A 127 -5.63 -1.37 8.14
CA ASN A 127 -6.76 -0.48 8.41
C ASN A 127 -6.72 0.85 7.63
N GLU A 128 -5.70 1.10 6.81
CA GLU A 128 -5.50 2.41 6.18
C GLU A 128 -6.65 2.78 5.23
N HIS A 129 -7.18 1.81 4.48
CA HIS A 129 -8.26 2.01 3.51
C HIS A 129 -9.19 0.79 3.46
N LEU A 130 -10.49 0.98 3.23
CA LEU A 130 -11.48 -0.13 3.23
C LEU A 130 -11.13 -1.25 2.24
N GLY A 131 -10.66 -0.89 1.03
CA GLY A 131 -10.26 -1.89 0.04
C GLY A 131 -9.08 -2.77 0.49
N LEU A 132 -8.19 -2.26 1.36
CA LEU A 132 -7.12 -3.07 1.95
C LEU A 132 -7.70 -4.08 2.95
N ILE A 133 -8.59 -3.62 3.84
CA ILE A 133 -9.27 -4.50 4.81
C ILE A 133 -10.00 -5.64 4.09
N VAL A 134 -10.70 -5.33 3.00
CA VAL A 134 -11.43 -6.30 2.17
C VAL A 134 -10.49 -7.36 1.60
N LEU A 135 -9.39 -6.94 0.95
CA LEU A 135 -8.44 -7.90 0.37
C LEU A 135 -7.74 -8.75 1.43
N HIS A 136 -7.34 -8.15 2.56
CA HIS A 136 -6.75 -8.91 3.67
C HIS A 136 -7.75 -9.94 4.24
N THR A 137 -9.02 -9.56 4.38
CA THR A 137 -10.09 -10.49 4.83
C THR A 137 -10.27 -11.63 3.82
N LEU A 138 -10.20 -11.34 2.51
CA LEU A 138 -10.32 -12.36 1.47
C LEU A 138 -9.18 -13.39 1.56
N PHE A 139 -7.93 -12.96 1.70
CA PHE A 139 -6.79 -13.89 1.83
C PHE A 139 -6.81 -14.68 3.15
N LEU A 140 -7.31 -14.09 4.24
CA LEU A 140 -7.57 -14.81 5.49
C LEU A 140 -8.58 -15.95 5.27
N ARG A 141 -9.72 -15.63 4.63
CA ARG A 141 -10.77 -16.59 4.30
C ARG A 141 -10.24 -17.71 3.42
N GLU A 142 -9.46 -17.36 2.39
CA GLU A 142 -8.87 -18.33 1.47
C GLU A 142 -7.87 -19.26 2.14
N HIS A 143 -6.99 -18.75 3.02
CA HIS A 143 -6.10 -19.61 3.80
C HIS A 143 -6.87 -20.63 4.64
N ASN A 144 -7.90 -20.18 5.36
CA ASN A 144 -8.70 -21.09 6.20
C ASN A 144 -9.54 -22.08 5.38
N ARG A 145 -9.95 -21.72 4.15
CA ARG A 145 -10.57 -22.65 3.19
C ARG A 145 -9.57 -23.72 2.77
N LEU A 146 -8.37 -23.33 2.35
CA LEU A 146 -7.29 -24.24 1.94
C LEU A 146 -6.89 -25.20 3.05
N VAL A 147 -6.74 -24.72 4.28
CA VAL A 147 -6.44 -25.57 5.45
C VAL A 147 -7.48 -26.68 5.64
N LYS A 148 -8.77 -26.36 5.51
CA LYS A 148 -9.86 -27.35 5.64
C LYS A 148 -9.80 -28.40 4.52
N GLU A 149 -9.58 -27.97 3.28
CA GLU A 149 -9.48 -28.88 2.13
C GLU A 149 -8.24 -29.76 2.20
N LEU A 150 -7.09 -29.19 2.56
CA LEU A 150 -5.85 -29.96 2.75
C LEU A 150 -5.99 -31.00 3.86
N HIS A 151 -6.71 -30.70 4.94
CA HIS A 151 -6.98 -31.67 6.00
C HIS A 151 -7.92 -32.79 5.53
N GLN A 152 -8.95 -32.49 4.73
CA GLN A 152 -9.81 -33.53 4.16
C GLN A 152 -9.03 -34.49 3.26
N LEU A 153 -8.08 -33.97 2.48
CA LEU A 153 -7.20 -34.77 1.62
C LEU A 153 -6.13 -35.51 2.43
N ASN A 154 -5.61 -34.89 3.50
CA ASN A 154 -4.52 -35.42 4.32
C ASN A 154 -4.89 -35.37 5.82
N PRO A 155 -5.79 -36.26 6.31
CA PRO A 155 -6.23 -36.22 7.71
C PRO A 155 -5.11 -36.47 8.73
N HIS A 156 -4.00 -37.05 8.28
CA HIS A 156 -2.81 -37.37 9.09
C HIS A 156 -1.84 -36.18 9.25
N TRP A 157 -2.04 -35.07 8.53
CA TRP A 157 -1.18 -33.89 8.64
C TRP A 157 -1.40 -33.15 9.95
N SER A 158 -0.30 -32.68 10.52
CA SER A 158 -0.34 -31.84 11.73
C SER A 158 -0.90 -30.46 11.43
N PRO A 159 -1.41 -29.73 12.45
CA PRO A 159 -1.80 -28.32 12.30
C PRO A 159 -0.70 -27.44 11.71
N GLU A 160 0.56 -27.69 12.07
CA GLU A 160 1.70 -26.93 11.54
C GLU A 160 1.91 -27.21 10.04
N THR A 161 1.84 -28.48 9.64
CA THR A 161 1.94 -28.87 8.23
C THR A 161 0.84 -28.22 7.40
N LEU A 162 -0.41 -28.28 7.87
CA LEU A 162 -1.56 -27.65 7.19
C LEU A 162 -1.38 -26.14 7.04
N TYR A 163 -0.95 -25.46 8.10
CA TYR A 163 -0.66 -24.02 8.08
C TYR A 163 0.42 -23.67 7.04
N GLN A 164 1.55 -24.37 7.04
CA GLN A 164 2.67 -24.07 6.14
C GLN A 164 2.33 -24.38 4.68
N GLU A 165 1.61 -25.47 4.39
CA GLU A 165 1.20 -25.81 3.02
C GLU A 165 0.18 -24.81 2.48
N ALA A 166 -0.83 -24.43 3.28
CA ALA A 166 -1.77 -23.38 2.89
C ALA A 166 -1.07 -22.02 2.70
N ARG A 167 -0.13 -21.67 3.59
CA ARG A 167 0.71 -20.46 3.45
C ARG A 167 1.52 -20.47 2.16
N LYS A 168 2.14 -21.60 1.82
CA LYS A 168 2.92 -21.77 0.59
C LYS A 168 2.06 -21.58 -0.66
N ILE A 169 0.85 -22.14 -0.67
CA ILE A 169 -0.12 -21.97 -1.77
C ILE A 169 -0.54 -20.50 -1.91
N ILE A 170 -0.88 -19.82 -0.82
CA ILE A 170 -1.22 -18.39 -0.84
C ILE A 170 -0.05 -17.53 -1.34
N GLY A 171 1.18 -17.84 -0.91
CA GLY A 171 2.39 -17.22 -1.44
C GLY A 171 2.48 -17.37 -2.97
N ALA A 172 2.31 -18.59 -3.48
CA ALA A 172 2.31 -18.85 -4.92
C ALA A 172 1.20 -18.11 -5.67
N ILE A 173 -0.01 -18.03 -5.12
CA ILE A 173 -1.13 -17.25 -5.69
C ILE A 173 -0.72 -15.76 -5.79
N HIS A 174 -0.11 -15.20 -4.75
CA HIS A 174 0.37 -13.82 -4.78
C HIS A 174 1.45 -13.58 -5.84
N GLN A 175 2.37 -14.53 -6.02
CA GLN A 175 3.37 -14.46 -7.08
C GLN A 175 2.68 -14.51 -8.46
N ILE A 176 1.82 -15.48 -8.72
CA ILE A 176 1.11 -15.60 -10.00
C ILE A 176 0.33 -14.32 -10.32
N LEU A 177 -0.47 -13.81 -9.38
CA LEU A 177 -1.21 -12.56 -9.56
C LEU A 177 -0.29 -11.37 -9.85
N THR A 178 0.88 -11.34 -9.22
CA THR A 178 1.85 -10.25 -9.40
C THR A 178 2.50 -10.30 -10.78
N TRP A 179 3.16 -11.40 -11.14
CA TRP A 179 3.96 -11.49 -12.36
C TRP A 179 3.14 -11.76 -13.63
N GLU A 180 2.04 -12.50 -13.55
CA GLU A 180 1.23 -12.85 -14.72
C GLU A 180 0.09 -11.86 -14.98
N HIS A 181 -0.47 -11.27 -13.91
CA HIS A 181 -1.64 -10.40 -14.04
C HIS A 181 -1.31 -8.92 -13.83
N TYR A 182 -0.65 -8.56 -12.73
CA TYR A 182 -0.45 -7.16 -12.39
C TYR A 182 0.64 -6.49 -13.23
N LEU A 183 1.86 -7.04 -13.25
CA LEU A 183 3.00 -6.41 -13.91
C LEU A 183 2.81 -6.14 -15.42
N PRO A 184 2.25 -7.06 -16.23
CA PRO A 184 1.99 -6.78 -17.64
C PRO A 184 1.06 -5.57 -17.86
N ARG A 185 0.08 -5.37 -16.96
CA ARG A 185 -0.87 -4.24 -17.03
C ARG A 185 -0.25 -2.92 -16.57
N VAL A 186 0.75 -2.97 -15.69
CA VAL A 186 1.49 -1.79 -15.23
C VAL A 186 2.54 -1.37 -16.25
N LEU A 187 3.34 -2.31 -16.76
CA LEU A 187 4.47 -2.03 -17.64
C LEU A 187 4.04 -1.88 -19.11
N GLY A 188 2.99 -2.59 -19.52
CA GLY A 188 2.63 -2.79 -20.92
C GLY A 188 3.37 -3.99 -21.54
N GLU A 189 2.73 -4.68 -22.49
CA GLU A 189 3.23 -5.93 -23.09
C GLU A 189 4.64 -5.78 -23.70
N SER A 190 4.90 -4.67 -24.39
CA SER A 190 6.21 -4.42 -25.02
C SER A 190 7.32 -4.33 -23.96
N ALA A 191 7.14 -3.47 -22.95
CA ALA A 191 8.12 -3.31 -21.89
C ALA A 191 8.27 -4.59 -21.05
N MET A 192 7.17 -5.30 -20.77
CA MET A 192 7.20 -6.59 -20.07
C MET A 192 8.05 -7.60 -20.84
N SER A 193 7.83 -7.77 -22.14
CA SER A 193 8.59 -8.73 -22.95
C SER A 193 10.08 -8.40 -23.07
N GLN A 194 10.43 -7.10 -23.11
CA GLN A 194 11.81 -6.64 -23.29
C GLN A 194 12.60 -6.64 -21.98
N LEU A 195 11.98 -6.19 -20.88
CA LEU A 195 12.67 -5.94 -19.62
C LEU A 195 12.55 -7.12 -18.63
N MET A 196 11.50 -7.93 -18.74
CA MET A 196 11.21 -9.06 -17.86
C MET A 196 11.34 -10.40 -18.61
N PRO A 197 12.57 -10.91 -18.83
CA PRO A 197 12.76 -12.18 -19.51
C PRO A 197 12.06 -13.32 -18.76
N ARG A 198 11.71 -14.39 -19.50
CA ARG A 198 11.14 -15.62 -18.93
C ARG A 198 12.05 -16.14 -17.82
N TYR A 199 11.43 -16.55 -16.71
CA TYR A 199 12.14 -17.17 -15.60
C TYR A 199 12.87 -18.43 -16.07
N GLN A 200 14.10 -18.62 -15.60
CA GLN A 200 14.92 -19.77 -15.97
C GLN A 200 15.22 -20.67 -14.77
N ARG A 201 15.76 -20.08 -13.71
CA ARG A 201 16.12 -20.74 -12.46
C ARG A 201 16.36 -19.71 -11.37
N TYR A 202 16.36 -20.18 -10.13
CA TYR A 202 16.86 -19.45 -8.98
C TYR A 202 18.36 -19.17 -9.17
N ASP A 203 18.77 -17.95 -8.83
CA ASP A 203 20.15 -17.48 -8.86
C ASP A 203 20.53 -16.94 -7.47
N PRO A 204 21.39 -17.65 -6.71
CA PRO A 204 21.78 -17.24 -5.37
C PRO A 204 22.65 -15.97 -5.34
N ASP A 205 23.19 -15.54 -6.49
CA ASP A 205 24.01 -14.32 -6.59
C ASP A 205 23.17 -13.05 -6.79
N VAL A 206 21.85 -13.19 -7.01
CA VAL A 206 20.90 -12.08 -7.11
C VAL A 206 20.51 -11.60 -5.72
N ASP A 207 20.69 -10.30 -5.44
CA ASP A 207 20.21 -9.67 -4.21
C ASP A 207 18.69 -9.40 -4.28
N PRO A 208 17.86 -10.10 -3.48
CA PRO A 208 16.40 -9.92 -3.48
C PRO A 208 15.96 -8.84 -2.48
N SER A 209 16.86 -8.00 -1.96
CA SER A 209 16.49 -6.90 -1.07
C SER A 209 15.65 -5.85 -1.80
N ILE A 210 14.79 -5.15 -1.05
CA ILE A 210 14.03 -4.02 -1.60
C ILE A 210 14.94 -2.80 -1.68
N ALA A 211 15.15 -2.31 -2.90
CA ALA A 211 15.86 -1.06 -3.13
C ALA A 211 15.13 0.11 -2.47
N ASN A 212 15.88 1.01 -1.84
CA ASN A 212 15.33 2.19 -1.17
C ASN A 212 14.43 3.02 -2.11
N THR A 213 14.86 3.21 -3.35
CA THR A 213 14.09 3.94 -4.38
C THR A 213 12.81 3.24 -4.79
N PHE A 214 12.78 1.91 -4.76
CA PHE A 214 11.56 1.16 -5.04
C PHE A 214 10.50 1.45 -3.99
N ALA A 215 10.83 1.26 -2.70
CA ALA A 215 9.91 1.45 -1.58
C ALA A 215 9.51 2.92 -1.35
N THR A 216 10.46 3.84 -1.55
CA THR A 216 10.27 5.25 -1.21
C THR A 216 9.62 6.04 -2.34
N ALA A 217 9.85 5.66 -3.60
CA ALA A 217 9.40 6.42 -4.75
C ALA A 217 8.71 5.55 -5.81
N ALA A 218 9.42 4.61 -6.44
CA ALA A 218 8.95 3.99 -7.67
C ALA A 218 7.59 3.30 -7.50
N PHE A 219 7.42 2.47 -6.46
CA PHE A 219 6.16 1.74 -6.25
C PHE A 219 5.02 2.62 -5.70
N ARG A 220 5.30 3.87 -5.34
CA ARG A 220 4.29 4.87 -4.97
C ARG A 220 3.66 5.57 -6.17
N PHE A 221 3.98 5.16 -7.40
CA PHE A 221 3.25 5.64 -8.58
C PHE A 221 1.75 5.35 -8.47
N ALA A 222 1.35 4.28 -7.76
CA ALA A 222 -0.05 3.95 -7.58
C ALA A 222 -0.88 5.05 -6.88
N HIS A 223 -0.25 6.01 -6.19
CA HIS A 223 -0.98 7.13 -5.58
C HIS A 223 -1.68 8.02 -6.61
N VAL A 224 -1.19 8.09 -7.86
CA VAL A 224 -1.85 8.86 -8.94
C VAL A 224 -2.99 8.10 -9.61
N THR A 225 -3.22 6.83 -9.23
CA THR A 225 -4.29 5.97 -9.76
C THR A 225 -5.47 5.81 -8.80
N VAL A 226 -5.40 6.45 -7.63
CA VAL A 226 -6.45 6.40 -6.61
C VAL A 226 -7.63 7.30 -6.98
N GLN A 227 -8.85 6.76 -6.86
CA GLN A 227 -10.10 7.49 -7.05
C GLN A 227 -10.45 8.32 -5.81
N PRO A 228 -11.16 9.45 -5.95
CA PRO A 228 -11.58 10.27 -4.81
C PRO A 228 -12.74 9.65 -4.02
N VAL A 229 -13.30 8.53 -4.50
CA VAL A 229 -14.50 7.91 -3.95
C VAL A 229 -14.33 6.40 -3.94
N VAL A 230 -14.74 5.77 -2.85
CA VAL A 230 -14.90 4.33 -2.70
C VAL A 230 -16.34 3.98 -3.06
N ASN A 231 -16.53 3.37 -4.23
CA ASN A 231 -17.84 2.89 -4.65
C ASN A 231 -18.22 1.64 -3.86
N ARG A 232 -19.48 1.57 -3.42
CA ARG A 232 -20.07 0.44 -2.71
C ARG A 232 -21.32 0.01 -3.46
N LEU A 233 -21.33 -1.23 -3.94
CA LEU A 233 -22.37 -1.73 -4.84
C LEU A 233 -23.21 -2.84 -4.19
N GLY A 234 -24.51 -2.84 -4.45
CA GLY A 234 -25.45 -3.87 -4.03
C GLY A 234 -25.21 -5.22 -4.74
N PRO A 235 -25.94 -6.28 -4.36
CA PRO A 235 -25.83 -7.61 -4.99
C PRO A 235 -26.12 -7.62 -6.50
N ASP A 236 -26.91 -6.66 -6.96
CA ASP A 236 -27.25 -6.42 -8.38
C ASP A 236 -26.20 -5.57 -9.11
N TYR A 237 -25.06 -5.25 -8.46
CA TYR A 237 -23.99 -4.38 -8.97
C TYR A 237 -24.45 -2.94 -9.28
N THR A 238 -25.51 -2.47 -8.65
CA THR A 238 -25.92 -1.06 -8.69
C THR A 238 -25.50 -0.32 -7.42
N PHE A 239 -25.58 1.02 -7.40
CA PHE A 239 -25.25 1.79 -6.20
C PHE A 239 -26.17 1.39 -5.05
N ASN A 240 -25.57 0.95 -3.95
CA ASN A 240 -26.33 0.55 -2.77
C ASN A 240 -26.98 1.81 -2.15
N PRO A 241 -28.33 1.88 -2.05
CA PRO A 241 -29.00 3.04 -1.46
C PRO A 241 -28.72 3.22 0.03
N GLU A 242 -28.39 2.12 0.74
CA GLU A 242 -28.00 2.14 2.16
C GLU A 242 -26.54 2.58 2.32
N TYR A 243 -25.67 2.14 1.40
CA TYR A 243 -24.23 2.43 1.41
C TYR A 243 -23.80 3.16 0.13
N PRO A 244 -24.09 4.46 -0.02
CA PRO A 244 -23.77 5.21 -1.24
C PRO A 244 -22.25 5.34 -1.46
N PRO A 245 -21.78 5.88 -2.60
CA PRO A 245 -20.37 6.16 -2.80
C PRO A 245 -19.77 7.02 -1.66
N LEU A 246 -18.62 6.59 -1.14
CA LEU A 246 -17.99 7.18 0.04
C LEU A 246 -16.77 8.02 -0.36
N PRO A 247 -16.70 9.33 -0.02
CA PRO A 247 -15.47 10.09 -0.19
C PRO A 247 -14.27 9.40 0.46
N LEU A 248 -13.15 9.32 -0.25
CA LEU A 248 -11.99 8.53 0.15
C LEU A 248 -11.51 8.85 1.56
N HIS A 249 -11.45 10.13 1.97
CA HIS A 249 -10.99 10.50 3.32
C HIS A 249 -11.87 9.95 4.45
N HIS A 250 -13.14 9.61 4.19
CA HIS A 250 -14.05 8.95 5.15
C HIS A 250 -13.94 7.42 5.17
N SER A 251 -13.17 6.85 4.24
CA SER A 251 -12.84 5.41 4.21
C SER A 251 -11.57 5.08 5.01
N LEU A 252 -10.74 6.09 5.31
CA LEU A 252 -9.44 5.89 5.92
C LEU A 252 -9.54 5.60 7.42
N PHE A 253 -8.96 4.48 7.87
CA PHE A 253 -9.12 3.97 9.23
C PHE A 253 -10.60 3.92 9.66
N ALA A 254 -11.46 3.43 8.77
CA ALA A 254 -12.89 3.30 9.02
C ALA A 254 -13.31 1.82 9.08
N SER A 255 -12.53 0.96 9.73
CA SER A 255 -12.79 -0.50 9.79
C SER A 255 -14.16 -0.84 10.39
N TRP A 256 -14.71 0.02 11.25
CA TRP A 256 -16.08 -0.09 11.76
C TRP A 256 -17.13 -0.18 10.65
N ARG A 257 -16.88 0.42 9.48
CA ARG A 257 -17.75 0.31 8.30
C ARG A 257 -17.78 -1.11 7.77
N VAL A 258 -16.64 -1.79 7.69
CA VAL A 258 -16.59 -3.19 7.24
C VAL A 258 -17.44 -4.08 8.14
N ILE A 259 -17.39 -3.87 9.45
CA ILE A 259 -18.22 -4.61 10.41
C ILE A 259 -19.72 -4.38 10.18
N GLN A 260 -20.12 -3.17 9.81
CA GLN A 260 -21.53 -2.82 9.61
C GLN A 260 -22.06 -3.16 8.21
N GLU A 261 -21.20 -3.04 7.19
CA GLU A 261 -21.58 -3.01 5.79
C GLU A 261 -21.19 -4.30 5.04
N GLY A 262 -20.38 -5.19 5.64
CA GLY A 262 -19.79 -6.34 4.96
C GLY A 262 -18.56 -5.99 4.11
N ILE A 263 -17.87 -7.01 3.59
CA ILE A 263 -16.79 -6.77 2.60
C ILE A 263 -17.32 -6.64 1.17
N ASP A 264 -18.46 -7.26 0.90
CA ASP A 264 -19.01 -7.48 -0.43
C ASP A 264 -19.29 -6.18 -1.20
N PRO A 265 -19.92 -5.14 -0.62
CA PRO A 265 -20.20 -3.92 -1.36
C PRO A 265 -18.95 -3.21 -1.88
N VAL A 266 -17.89 -3.18 -1.06
CA VAL A 266 -16.61 -2.59 -1.44
C VAL A 266 -15.90 -3.47 -2.48
N LEU A 267 -15.94 -4.80 -2.32
CA LEU A 267 -15.33 -5.73 -3.29
C LEU A 267 -15.96 -5.58 -4.68
N ARG A 268 -17.30 -5.54 -4.78
CA ARG A 268 -18.00 -5.27 -6.05
C ARG A 268 -17.64 -3.91 -6.63
N GLY A 269 -17.52 -2.89 -5.77
CA GLY A 269 -17.03 -1.58 -6.15
C GLY A 269 -15.63 -1.62 -6.77
N MET A 270 -14.70 -2.36 -6.18
CA MET A 270 -13.34 -2.54 -6.71
C MET A 270 -13.30 -3.25 -8.05
N LEU A 271 -14.23 -4.19 -8.31
CA LEU A 271 -14.31 -4.92 -9.57
C LEU A 271 -14.81 -4.04 -10.74
N LEU A 272 -15.77 -3.14 -10.48
CA LEU A 272 -16.42 -2.35 -11.54
C LEU A 272 -15.95 -0.90 -11.64
N SER A 273 -15.25 -0.38 -10.63
CA SER A 273 -14.76 0.99 -10.66
C SER A 273 -13.42 1.07 -11.40
N PRO A 274 -13.31 1.87 -12.48
CA PRO A 274 -12.03 2.06 -13.14
C PRO A 274 -11.06 2.78 -12.19
N ALA A 275 -9.78 2.37 -12.23
CA ALA A 275 -8.73 3.15 -11.60
C ALA A 275 -8.62 4.53 -12.26
N LYS A 276 -8.20 5.54 -11.48
CA LYS A 276 -7.96 6.88 -12.02
C LYS A 276 -6.80 6.82 -13.02
N LEU A 277 -6.96 7.46 -14.17
CA LEU A 277 -5.86 7.64 -15.13
C LEU A 277 -4.94 8.79 -14.67
N GLN A 278 -3.63 8.57 -14.72
CA GLN A 278 -2.65 9.62 -14.52
C GLN A 278 -2.59 10.50 -15.78
N THR A 279 -2.67 11.82 -15.60
CA THR A 279 -2.40 12.77 -16.67
C THR A 279 -1.56 13.92 -16.13
N ALA A 280 -0.78 14.58 -16.99
CA ALA A 280 0.07 15.70 -16.61
C ALA A 280 -0.70 16.87 -15.97
N GLY A 281 -1.98 17.04 -16.31
CA GLY A 281 -2.86 18.07 -15.73
C GLY A 281 -3.59 17.63 -14.46
N GLN A 282 -3.66 16.32 -14.18
CA GLN A 282 -4.42 15.75 -13.07
C GLN A 282 -3.65 14.58 -12.45
N MET A 283 -2.64 14.89 -11.62
CA MET A 283 -1.80 13.88 -10.97
C MET A 283 -2.53 13.17 -9.83
N MET A 284 -2.79 13.88 -8.73
CA MET A 284 -3.43 13.33 -7.53
C MET A 284 -4.79 14.00 -7.28
N VAL A 285 -5.66 13.27 -6.59
CA VAL A 285 -6.98 13.79 -6.16
C VAL A 285 -6.84 14.59 -4.87
N GLU A 286 -7.68 15.60 -4.69
CA GLU A 286 -7.71 16.44 -3.47
C GLU A 286 -7.96 15.63 -2.19
N GLU A 287 -8.63 14.50 -2.31
CA GLU A 287 -8.84 13.57 -1.19
C GLU A 287 -7.53 13.05 -0.57
N LEU A 288 -6.44 13.02 -1.36
CA LEU A 288 -5.11 12.63 -0.91
C LEU A 288 -4.16 13.81 -0.68
N THR A 289 -4.37 14.95 -1.33
CA THR A 289 -3.48 16.12 -1.20
C THR A 289 -3.97 17.15 -0.19
N GLU A 290 -5.27 17.21 0.09
CA GLU A 290 -5.86 18.22 1.00
C GLU A 290 -6.62 17.60 2.18
N ARG A 291 -6.99 16.31 2.11
CA ARG A 291 -7.87 15.65 3.09
C ARG A 291 -7.32 14.36 3.69
N LEU A 292 -6.04 14.04 3.47
CA LEU A 292 -5.47 12.79 3.98
C LEU A 292 -5.60 12.73 5.51
N PHE A 293 -6.27 11.69 5.99
CA PHE A 293 -6.59 11.44 7.41
C PHE A 293 -7.42 12.53 8.12
N GLN A 294 -8.05 13.45 7.39
CA GLN A 294 -8.88 14.50 7.97
C GLN A 294 -10.02 13.94 8.85
N ALA A 295 -10.67 12.85 8.42
CA ALA A 295 -11.76 12.23 9.16
C ALA A 295 -11.35 11.65 10.52
N GLN A 296 -10.04 11.53 10.79
CA GLN A 296 -9.50 11.04 12.07
C GLN A 296 -9.39 12.14 13.14
N GLY A 297 -9.84 13.37 12.84
CA GLY A 297 -9.83 14.51 13.74
C GLY A 297 -8.45 15.17 13.89
N GLY A 298 -7.46 14.72 13.10
CA GLY A 298 -6.16 15.35 12.99
C GLY A 298 -6.12 16.43 11.91
N MET A 299 -4.99 17.13 11.82
CA MET A 299 -4.73 18.05 10.71
C MET A 299 -4.70 17.26 9.39
N PRO A 300 -5.42 17.70 8.34
CA PRO A 300 -5.29 17.09 7.03
C PRO A 300 -3.86 17.14 6.53
N LEU A 301 -3.40 16.04 5.95
CA LEU A 301 -2.08 15.94 5.34
C LEU A 301 -2.17 15.93 3.81
N ASP A 302 -1.02 16.11 3.18
CA ASP A 302 -0.83 16.02 1.73
C ASP A 302 0.09 14.84 1.39
N LEU A 303 -0.46 13.76 0.83
CA LEU A 303 0.31 12.58 0.47
C LEU A 303 1.36 12.84 -0.61
N GLY A 304 1.10 13.78 -1.52
CA GLY A 304 2.06 14.23 -2.53
C GLY A 304 3.25 14.91 -1.88
N ALA A 305 3.01 15.88 -0.99
CA ALA A 305 4.06 16.54 -0.23
C ALA A 305 4.83 15.56 0.67
N LEU A 306 4.15 14.59 1.30
CA LEU A 306 4.79 13.55 2.10
C LEU A 306 5.71 12.65 1.26
N ASN A 307 5.33 12.31 0.02
CA ASN A 307 6.17 11.56 -0.91
C ASN A 307 7.44 12.33 -1.32
N LEU A 308 7.30 13.62 -1.62
CA LEU A 308 8.44 14.50 -1.90
C LEU A 308 9.38 14.56 -0.70
N GLN A 309 8.83 14.85 0.48
CA GLN A 309 9.62 14.98 1.70
C GLN A 309 10.29 13.65 2.10
N ARG A 310 9.63 12.51 1.86
CA ARG A 310 10.23 11.19 2.07
C ARG A 310 11.37 10.88 1.08
N SER A 311 11.24 11.31 -0.17
CA SER A 311 12.32 11.18 -1.16
C SER A 311 13.58 11.94 -0.70
N ARG A 312 13.40 13.13 -0.10
CA ARG A 312 14.49 13.93 0.49
C ARG A 312 15.07 13.31 1.75
N ASP A 313 14.22 12.81 2.64
CA ASP A 313 14.63 12.10 3.87
C ASP A 313 15.55 10.90 3.55
N HIS A 314 15.31 10.25 2.41
CA HIS A 314 16.06 9.09 1.91
C HIS A 314 17.13 9.45 0.85
N GLY A 315 17.31 10.73 0.51
CA GLY A 315 18.38 11.19 -0.39
C GLY A 315 18.26 10.73 -1.85
N LEU A 316 17.08 10.82 -2.47
CA LEU A 316 16.80 10.23 -3.78
C LEU A 316 16.54 11.26 -4.91
N PRO A 317 17.58 11.69 -5.68
CA PRO A 317 17.43 12.65 -6.78
C PRO A 317 17.01 12.00 -8.11
N TYR A 318 16.14 12.65 -8.88
CA TYR A 318 15.60 12.14 -10.16
C TYR A 318 16.66 11.82 -11.22
N SER A 319 17.58 12.76 -11.48
CA SER A 319 18.61 12.62 -12.53
C SER A 319 19.51 11.41 -12.36
N SER A 320 19.90 11.10 -11.11
CA SER A 320 20.72 9.92 -10.81
C SER A 320 20.01 8.60 -11.15
N TRP A 321 18.69 8.54 -10.96
CA TRP A 321 17.92 7.35 -11.28
C TRP A 321 17.66 7.20 -12.79
N ARG A 322 17.54 8.30 -13.54
CA ARG A 322 17.56 8.23 -15.02
C ARG A 322 18.91 7.72 -15.52
N GLN A 323 20.02 8.23 -14.99
CA GLN A 323 21.35 7.75 -15.32
C GLN A 323 21.52 6.26 -15.00
N PHE A 324 21.09 5.81 -13.81
CA PHE A 324 21.12 4.40 -13.40
C PHE A 324 20.35 3.48 -14.37
N CYS A 325 19.26 3.98 -14.94
CA CYS A 325 18.45 3.29 -15.93
C CYS A 325 18.95 3.47 -17.38
N ASN A 326 20.12 4.07 -17.59
CA ASN A 326 20.68 4.39 -18.92
C ASN A 326 19.72 5.24 -19.78
N LEU A 327 18.96 6.13 -19.14
CA LEU A 327 18.07 7.07 -19.81
C LEU A 327 18.73 8.44 -19.94
N SER A 328 18.24 9.26 -20.89
CA SER A 328 18.68 10.65 -21.05
C SER A 328 18.49 11.45 -19.75
N VAL A 329 19.52 12.18 -19.32
CA VAL A 329 19.46 13.03 -18.13
C VAL A 329 19.23 14.47 -18.57
N PRO A 330 18.13 15.13 -18.15
CA PRO A 330 17.86 16.50 -18.56
C PRO A 330 18.83 17.47 -17.89
N ASN A 331 19.49 18.32 -18.68
CA ASN A 331 20.33 19.41 -18.17
C ASN A 331 19.66 20.77 -18.30
N THR A 332 18.74 20.90 -19.26
CA THR A 332 17.97 22.12 -19.51
C THR A 332 16.46 21.88 -19.37
N MET A 333 15.69 22.96 -19.25
CA MET A 333 14.23 22.88 -19.30
C MET A 333 13.73 22.30 -20.63
N SER A 334 14.44 22.54 -21.75
CA SER A 334 14.09 21.97 -23.05
C SER A 334 14.26 20.45 -23.08
N ASP A 335 15.36 19.94 -22.52
CA ASP A 335 15.60 18.49 -22.41
C ASP A 335 14.50 17.84 -21.54
N LEU A 336 14.13 18.50 -20.44
CA LEU A 336 13.05 18.04 -19.58
C LEU A 336 11.70 18.06 -20.31
N ALA A 337 11.40 19.10 -21.08
CA ALA A 337 10.18 19.20 -21.87
C ALA A 337 10.07 18.07 -22.90
N GLU A 338 11.18 17.67 -23.52
CA GLU A 338 11.23 16.54 -24.44
C GLU A 338 10.94 15.22 -23.72
N ILE A 339 11.59 14.97 -22.58
CA ILE A 339 11.37 13.75 -21.77
C ILE A 339 9.91 13.64 -21.31
N LEU A 340 9.33 14.76 -20.84
CA LEU A 340 7.96 14.79 -20.34
C LEU A 340 6.92 14.85 -21.46
N GLY A 341 7.32 15.16 -22.70
CA GLY A 341 6.41 15.51 -23.80
C GLY A 341 5.50 16.70 -23.47
N ASN A 342 5.92 17.60 -22.57
CA ASN A 342 5.08 18.65 -22.03
C ASN A 342 5.89 19.86 -21.56
N PHE A 343 5.94 20.90 -22.40
CA PHE A 343 6.67 22.14 -22.11
C PHE A 343 6.10 22.89 -20.90
N THR A 344 4.78 22.96 -20.75
CA THR A 344 4.14 23.65 -19.63
C THR A 344 4.49 22.99 -18.30
N LEU A 345 4.54 21.67 -18.24
CA LEU A 345 4.93 20.94 -17.05
C LEU A 345 6.42 21.12 -16.75
N ALA A 346 7.29 21.02 -17.76
CA ALA A 346 8.73 21.25 -17.61
C ALA A 346 9.02 22.69 -17.13
N HIS A 347 8.29 23.69 -17.63
CA HIS A 347 8.41 25.06 -17.16
C HIS A 347 7.99 25.22 -15.69
N LYS A 348 6.92 24.53 -15.24
CA LYS A 348 6.55 24.51 -13.81
C LYS A 348 7.64 23.88 -12.94
N PHE A 349 8.27 22.79 -13.41
CA PHE A 349 9.42 22.21 -12.72
C PHE A 349 10.58 23.19 -12.61
N GLU A 350 10.93 23.87 -13.70
CA GLU A 350 12.01 24.86 -13.71
C GLU A 350 11.74 26.01 -12.71
N LEU A 351 10.51 26.53 -12.67
CA LEU A 351 10.11 27.57 -11.72
C LEU A 351 10.24 27.14 -10.25
N LEU A 352 10.03 25.85 -9.95
CA LEU A 352 10.01 25.32 -8.58
C LEU A 352 11.37 24.78 -8.12
N TYR A 353 12.10 24.11 -9.02
CA TYR A 353 13.34 23.40 -8.70
C TYR A 353 14.60 24.13 -9.20
N GLY A 354 14.46 25.09 -10.11
CA GLY A 354 15.55 25.87 -10.72
C GLY A 354 16.45 25.09 -11.68
N THR A 355 16.56 23.77 -11.50
CA THR A 355 17.28 22.87 -12.42
C THR A 355 16.65 21.47 -12.37
N PRO A 356 16.63 20.73 -13.49
CA PRO A 356 16.10 19.36 -13.50
C PRO A 356 16.80 18.40 -12.54
N HIS A 357 18.06 18.67 -12.16
CA HIS A 357 18.84 17.86 -11.23
C HIS A 357 18.30 17.86 -9.79
N ASN A 358 17.54 18.89 -9.43
CA ASN A 358 16.94 19.01 -8.09
C ASN A 358 15.58 18.32 -7.98
N ILE A 359 15.01 17.81 -9.07
CA ILE A 359 13.69 17.17 -9.04
C ILE A 359 13.72 15.95 -8.12
N ASP A 360 12.77 15.88 -7.19
CA ASP A 360 12.56 14.71 -6.35
C ASP A 360 12.13 13.52 -7.22
N VAL A 361 12.75 12.35 -7.03
CA VAL A 361 12.57 11.19 -7.93
C VAL A 361 11.10 10.79 -8.12
N TRP A 362 10.27 10.84 -7.07
CA TRP A 362 8.88 10.40 -7.17
C TRP A 362 8.10 11.26 -8.18
N VAL A 363 8.15 12.58 -8.06
CA VAL A 363 7.38 13.48 -8.93
C VAL A 363 7.94 13.50 -10.34
N GLY A 364 9.27 13.45 -10.50
CA GLY A 364 9.89 13.31 -11.82
C GLY A 364 9.43 12.03 -12.52
N ALA A 365 9.48 10.90 -11.82
CA ALA A 365 9.16 9.59 -12.39
C ALA A 365 7.68 9.42 -12.77
N ILE A 366 6.73 9.92 -11.97
CA ILE A 366 5.28 9.89 -12.32
C ILE A 366 4.90 10.92 -13.39
N SER A 367 5.79 11.86 -13.70
CA SER A 367 5.54 12.89 -14.72
C SER A 367 5.90 12.43 -16.13
N GLU A 368 6.68 11.36 -16.24
CA GLU A 368 7.01 10.77 -17.52
C GLU A 368 5.77 10.12 -18.17
N PRO A 369 5.57 10.32 -19.48
CA PRO A 369 4.43 9.74 -20.18
C PRO A 369 4.49 8.21 -20.15
N ALA A 370 3.34 7.57 -19.95
CA ALA A 370 3.25 6.12 -19.88
C ALA A 370 3.69 5.45 -21.20
N LEU A 371 4.39 4.32 -21.08
CA LEU A 371 4.73 3.49 -22.24
C LEU A 371 3.46 2.89 -22.87
N PRO A 372 3.48 2.57 -24.18
CA PRO A 372 2.33 1.98 -24.87
C PRO A 372 1.79 0.74 -24.16
N GLY A 373 0.48 0.74 -23.87
CA GLY A 373 -0.21 -0.34 -23.16
C GLY A 373 0.03 -0.38 -21.64
N GLY A 374 1.01 0.36 -21.13
CA GLY A 374 1.34 0.45 -19.70
C GLY A 374 0.63 1.58 -18.97
N ARG A 375 1.05 1.80 -17.72
CA ARG A 375 0.58 2.87 -16.81
C ARG A 375 1.73 3.68 -16.22
N VAL A 376 2.96 3.40 -16.61
CA VAL A 376 4.17 4.05 -16.10
C VAL A 376 5.12 4.40 -17.24
N GLY A 377 5.89 5.47 -17.06
CA GLY A 377 6.90 5.91 -18.03
C GLY A 377 8.21 5.10 -17.97
N PRO A 378 9.18 5.44 -18.83
CA PRO A 378 10.45 4.72 -18.97
C PRO A 378 11.21 4.50 -17.64
N LEU A 379 11.36 5.54 -16.81
CA LEU A 379 12.11 5.43 -15.56
C LEU A 379 11.45 4.44 -14.60
N LEU A 380 10.16 4.58 -14.36
CA LEU A 380 9.41 3.66 -13.50
C LEU A 380 9.42 2.24 -14.06
N SER A 381 9.28 2.07 -15.37
CA SER A 381 9.35 0.75 -16.01
C SER A 381 10.69 0.05 -15.72
N CYS A 382 11.81 0.76 -15.82
CA CYS A 382 13.13 0.25 -15.44
C CYS A 382 13.22 -0.12 -13.95
N LEU A 383 12.85 0.81 -13.05
CA LEU A 383 12.99 0.62 -11.60
C LEU A 383 12.11 -0.53 -11.09
N LEU A 384 10.85 -0.60 -11.54
CA LEU A 384 9.93 -1.66 -11.18
C LEU A 384 10.41 -3.01 -11.71
N THR A 385 10.79 -3.08 -12.99
CA THR A 385 11.24 -4.34 -13.60
C THR A 385 12.49 -4.89 -12.92
N ARG A 386 13.49 -4.03 -12.66
CA ARG A 386 14.70 -4.47 -11.96
C ARG A 386 14.39 -5.04 -10.58
N GLN A 387 13.53 -4.38 -9.80
CA GLN A 387 13.14 -4.89 -8.48
C GLN A 387 12.39 -6.22 -8.59
N PHE A 388 11.32 -6.29 -9.40
CA PHE A 388 10.50 -7.50 -9.51
C PHE A 388 11.26 -8.67 -10.15
N ARG A 389 12.27 -8.41 -10.98
CA ARG A 389 13.16 -9.46 -11.47
C ARG A 389 14.03 -9.98 -10.34
N ALA A 390 14.64 -9.11 -9.54
CA ALA A 390 15.47 -9.53 -8.41
C ALA A 390 14.67 -10.33 -7.37
N LEU A 391 13.44 -9.91 -7.09
CA LEU A 391 12.52 -10.63 -6.19
C LEU A 391 12.11 -12.01 -6.70
N ARG A 392 12.14 -12.25 -8.02
CA ARG A 392 11.80 -13.55 -8.62
C ARG A 392 13.02 -14.44 -8.76
N ASP A 393 14.09 -13.89 -9.33
CA ASP A 393 15.29 -14.66 -9.68
C ASP A 393 16.12 -14.98 -8.41
N GLY A 394 16.02 -14.18 -7.34
CA GLY A 394 16.71 -14.37 -6.06
C GLY A 394 15.89 -15.01 -4.92
N ASP A 395 14.71 -15.58 -5.21
CA ASP A 395 13.86 -16.28 -4.22
C ASP A 395 13.98 -17.81 -4.40
N ARG A 396 14.24 -18.56 -3.31
CA ARG A 396 14.72 -19.96 -3.34
C ARG A 396 13.64 -21.00 -3.07
#